data_AF-A0A9D8J2L1-F1
#
_entry.id   AF-A0A9D8J2L1-F1
#
_cell.length_a   1.000
_cell.length_b   1.000
_cell.length_c   1.000
_cell.angle_alpha   90.00
_cell.angle_beta   90.00
_cell.angle_gamma   90.00
#
_symmetry.space_group_name_H-M   'P 1'
#
loop_
_entity.id
_entity.type
_entity.pdbx_description
1 polymer ?
#
loop_
_entity_poly.entity_id
_entity_poly.type
_entity_poly.pdbx_seq_one_letter_code
_entity_poly.pdbx_strand_id
1 'polypeptide(L)'
;MNSPKTLIVIMLTALSAPAFSETVLETDDNVATLTGSWASATAPAGYYGSDYATATAGDATDTARFASLRPITTSGTWCIQARWIAGGNRSTAARYQVFDGTTSRGTFTANQKTDGGAWRRLGCVVLTAGNTSEVRLSDTGS
;
A
#
# COMPACT_ATOMS: atom_id res chain seq x y z
N MET A 1 -25.09 3.98 11.98
CA MET A 1 -24.11 3.15 12.69
C MET A 1 -22.97 2.89 11.71
N ASN A 2 -21.86 3.62 11.86
CA ASN A 2 -20.69 3.47 10.98
C ASN A 2 -19.97 2.18 11.38
N SER A 3 -20.06 1.14 10.56
CA SER A 3 -19.33 -0.10 10.77
C SER A 3 -17.82 0.19 10.80
N PRO A 4 -17.04 -0.45 11.70
CA PRO A 4 -15.59 -0.28 11.76
C PRO A 4 -14.99 -0.65 10.39
N LYS A 5 -14.37 0.33 9.71
CA LYS A 5 -13.74 0.12 8.40
C LYS A 5 -12.37 -0.50 8.63
N THR A 6 -12.09 -1.63 8.01
CA THR A 6 -10.81 -2.29 8.19
C THR A 6 -9.84 -1.86 7.09
N LEU A 7 -8.66 -1.40 7.45
CA LEU A 7 -7.53 -1.21 6.53
C LEU A 7 -6.89 -2.55 6.23
N ILE A 8 -6.53 -2.82 4.99
CA ILE A 8 -5.69 -3.97 4.64
C ILE A 8 -4.43 -3.48 3.94
N VAL A 9 -3.31 -3.93 4.47
CA VAL A 9 -2.01 -3.88 3.84
C VAL A 9 -1.95 -5.00 2.81
N ILE A 10 -1.44 -4.74 1.59
CA ILE A 10 -0.41 -5.57 0.95
C ILE A 10 0.00 -5.05 -0.43
N MET A 11 1.32 -4.91 -0.50
CA MET A 11 2.23 -4.91 -1.64
C MET A 11 2.07 -3.81 -2.68
N LEU A 12 3.23 -3.26 -3.04
CA LEU A 12 3.44 -2.27 -4.08
C LEU A 12 4.25 -2.93 -5.18
N THR A 13 3.81 -2.84 -6.43
CA THR A 13 4.62 -3.21 -7.59
C THR A 13 4.79 -1.99 -8.45
N ALA A 14 6.03 -1.69 -8.81
CA ALA A 14 6.33 -0.58 -9.69
C ALA A 14 6.93 -1.06 -11.00
N LEU A 15 6.22 -0.79 -12.09
CA LEU A 15 6.76 -0.93 -13.43
C LEU A 15 7.49 0.36 -13.80
N SER A 16 8.71 0.20 -14.32
CA SER A 16 9.38 1.17 -15.18
C SER A 16 9.50 0.58 -16.60
N ALA A 17 9.53 1.40 -17.65
CA ALA A 17 9.78 0.95 -19.02
C ALA A 17 10.60 1.96 -19.83
N PRO A 18 11.41 1.55 -20.84
CA PRO A 18 11.75 0.17 -21.23
C PRO A 18 13.27 -0.13 -21.26
N ALA A 19 13.69 -1.23 -20.62
CA ALA A 19 14.70 -2.20 -21.09
C ALA A 19 15.02 -3.21 -19.98
N PHE A 20 14.35 -4.37 -20.03
CA PHE A 20 14.77 -5.67 -19.46
C PHE A 20 15.45 -5.71 -18.07
N SER A 21 14.88 -5.02 -17.09
CA SER A 21 14.97 -5.43 -15.68
C SER A 21 13.77 -4.84 -14.94
N GLU A 22 12.70 -5.61 -14.81
CA GLU A 22 11.56 -5.21 -13.97
C GLU A 22 12.04 -5.23 -12.51
N THR A 23 12.45 -4.08 -11.98
CA THR A 23 12.75 -3.95 -10.56
C THR A 23 11.44 -3.88 -9.79
N VAL A 24 10.88 -5.05 -9.48
CA VAL A 24 9.75 -5.14 -8.56
C VAL A 24 10.25 -4.84 -7.15
N LEU A 25 9.87 -3.68 -6.61
CA LEU A 25 10.05 -3.33 -5.21
C LEU A 25 8.85 -3.82 -4.40
N GLU A 26 8.85 -5.12 -4.15
CA GLU A 26 7.85 -5.81 -3.36
C GLU A 26 8.00 -5.48 -1.87
N THR A 27 6.92 -5.02 -1.25
CA THR A 27 6.86 -4.71 0.18
C THR A 27 5.52 -5.20 0.76
N ASP A 28 5.50 -6.35 1.41
CA ASP A 28 4.29 -6.90 2.03
C ASP A 28 4.24 -6.59 3.55
N ASP A 29 3.38 -7.29 4.28
CA ASP A 29 3.22 -7.15 5.72
C ASP A 29 4.45 -7.59 6.55
N ASN A 30 5.27 -8.52 6.07
CA ASN A 30 6.46 -8.98 6.81
C ASN A 30 7.62 -7.95 6.79
N VAL A 31 7.58 -6.98 5.86
CA VAL A 31 8.50 -5.83 5.82
C VAL A 31 7.81 -4.50 6.17
N ALA A 32 6.50 -4.49 6.37
CA ALA A 32 5.76 -3.29 6.74
C ALA A 32 6.07 -2.85 8.17
N THR A 33 6.27 -1.55 8.36
CA THR A 33 6.23 -0.97 9.71
C THR A 33 4.81 -0.54 10.03
N LEU A 34 4.17 -1.22 10.97
CA LEU A 34 2.82 -0.93 11.43
C LEU A 34 2.86 -0.06 12.68
N THR A 35 2.11 1.05 12.68
CA THR A 35 1.90 1.91 13.85
C THR A 35 0.45 1.82 14.27
N GLY A 36 0.20 1.64 15.56
CA GLY A 36 -1.13 1.52 16.13
C GLY A 36 -1.62 0.07 16.26
N SER A 37 -2.93 -0.14 16.24
CA SER A 37 -3.52 -1.46 16.55
C SER A 37 -3.83 -2.26 15.29
N TRP A 38 -2.86 -3.08 14.87
CA TRP A 38 -2.99 -3.98 13.71
C TRP A 38 -3.11 -5.44 14.14
N ALA A 39 -4.10 -6.15 13.59
CA ALA A 39 -4.31 -7.59 13.77
C ALA A 39 -4.02 -8.34 12.48
N SER A 40 -3.24 -9.42 12.55
CA SER A 40 -3.01 -10.31 11.41
C SER A 40 -4.19 -11.26 11.20
N ALA A 41 -4.42 -11.65 9.95
CA ALA A 41 -5.46 -12.58 9.57
C ALA A 41 -5.02 -13.43 8.36
N THR A 42 -5.57 -14.63 8.27
CA THR A 42 -5.37 -15.59 7.16
C THR A 42 -6.68 -15.99 6.48
N ALA A 43 -7.78 -15.34 6.86
CA ALA A 43 -9.09 -15.55 6.26
C ALA A 43 -9.86 -14.23 6.14
N PRO A 44 -10.66 -14.03 5.07
CA PRO A 44 -10.77 -14.92 3.92
C PRO A 44 -9.51 -14.91 3.03
N ALA A 45 -9.36 -15.92 2.18
CA ALA A 45 -8.24 -16.03 1.24
C ALA A 45 -8.23 -14.92 0.17
N GLY A 46 -7.13 -14.83 -0.59
CA GLY A 46 -6.94 -13.82 -1.64
C GLY A 46 -5.86 -12.80 -1.31
N TYR A 47 -5.24 -12.90 -0.12
CA TYR A 47 -4.08 -12.14 0.27
C TYR A 47 -2.87 -12.66 -0.50
N TYR A 48 -1.78 -11.92 -0.45
CA TYR A 48 -0.53 -12.30 -1.07
C TYR A 48 0.47 -12.60 0.04
N GLY A 49 1.23 -13.69 -0.09
CA GLY A 49 2.07 -14.19 1.00
C GLY A 49 1.32 -15.12 1.96
N SER A 50 1.66 -15.06 3.25
CA SER A 50 1.16 -15.95 4.31
C SER A 50 -0.08 -15.45 5.03
N ASP A 51 -0.24 -14.13 5.12
CA ASP A 51 -1.25 -13.45 5.91
C ASP A 51 -1.53 -12.04 5.37
N TYR A 52 -2.31 -11.27 6.12
CA TYR A 52 -2.52 -9.85 5.89
C TYR A 52 -2.81 -9.13 7.22
N ALA A 53 -2.41 -7.86 7.32
CA ALA A 53 -2.65 -7.05 8.51
C ALA A 53 -3.89 -6.16 8.36
N THR A 54 -4.61 -5.99 9.47
CA THR A 54 -5.82 -5.19 9.55
C THR A 54 -5.87 -4.21 10.70
N ALA A 55 -6.31 -2.98 10.45
CA ALA A 55 -6.56 -1.98 11.50
C ALA A 55 -8.02 -1.50 11.46
N THR A 56 -8.58 -1.16 12.62
CA THR A 56 -9.96 -0.67 12.74
C THR A 56 -9.99 0.85 12.55
N ALA A 57 -10.84 1.33 11.64
CA ALA A 57 -10.98 2.75 11.37
C ALA A 57 -11.60 3.50 12.54
N GLY A 58 -11.05 4.68 12.79
CA GLY A 58 -11.45 5.57 13.88
C GLY A 58 -10.25 6.31 14.45
N ASP A 59 -9.07 5.70 14.40
CA ASP A 59 -7.81 6.30 14.82
C ASP A 59 -6.96 6.64 13.60
N ALA A 60 -6.96 7.92 13.20
CA ALA A 60 -6.12 8.44 12.11
C ALA A 60 -4.60 8.28 12.37
N THR A 61 -4.23 7.70 13.51
CA THR A 61 -2.87 7.32 13.92
C THR A 61 -2.44 5.96 13.37
N ASP A 62 -3.38 5.09 12.98
CA ASP A 62 -3.05 3.78 12.42
C ASP A 62 -2.46 3.95 11.02
N THR A 63 -1.17 3.63 10.89
CA THR A 63 -0.45 3.72 9.62
C THR A 63 0.32 2.45 9.34
N ALA A 64 0.30 2.02 8.08
CA ALA A 64 1.22 1.00 7.59
C ALA A 64 2.20 1.64 6.60
N ARG A 65 3.49 1.43 6.84
CA ARG A 65 4.57 2.01 6.03
C ARG A 65 5.31 0.90 5.27
N PHE A 66 5.34 1.05 3.95
CA PHE A 66 6.01 0.18 3.00
C PHE A 66 7.21 0.90 2.43
N ALA A 67 8.41 0.64 2.96
CA ALA A 67 9.63 1.28 2.51
C ALA A 67 10.43 0.32 1.63
N SER A 68 10.97 0.82 0.52
CA SER A 68 11.92 0.07 -0.30
C SER A 68 13.16 -0.26 0.53
N LEU A 69 13.54 -1.54 0.59
CA LEU A 69 14.75 -1.99 1.29
C LEU A 69 16.06 -1.53 0.62
N ARG A 70 15.97 -1.05 -0.63
CA ARG A 70 17.10 -0.57 -1.42
C ARG A 70 16.72 0.74 -2.12
N PRO A 71 17.70 1.62 -2.41
CA PRO A 71 17.44 2.81 -3.21
C PRO A 71 16.94 2.48 -4.62
N ILE A 72 16.13 3.37 -5.17
CA ILE A 72 15.77 3.41 -6.57
C ILE A 72 17.05 3.53 -7.40
N THR A 73 17.21 2.65 -8.39
CA THR A 73 18.42 2.62 -9.23
C THR A 73 18.32 3.53 -10.45
N THR A 74 17.10 3.90 -10.86
CA THR A 74 16.86 4.71 -12.06
C THR A 74 15.72 5.69 -11.83
N SER A 75 16.02 6.97 -12.03
CA SER A 75 14.99 8.02 -12.00
C SER A 75 14.01 7.80 -13.14
N GLY A 76 12.71 7.95 -12.88
CA GLY A 76 11.71 7.74 -13.92
C GLY A 76 10.30 7.73 -13.38
N THR A 77 9.35 7.35 -14.22
CA THR A 77 7.96 7.12 -13.83
C THR A 77 7.80 5.71 -13.28
N TRP A 78 7.30 5.62 -12.05
CA TRP A 78 7.04 4.39 -11.32
C TRP A 78 5.55 4.31 -11.02
N CYS A 79 4.91 3.24 -11.47
CA CYS A 79 3.50 3.01 -11.17
C CYS A 79 3.32 2.36 -9.81
N ILE A 80 2.24 2.72 -9.13
CA ILE A 80 1.94 2.31 -7.77
C ILE A 80 0.75 1.39 -7.87
N GLN A 81 0.92 0.14 -7.45
CA GLN A 81 -0.16 -0.82 -7.34
C GLN A 81 -0.41 -1.17 -5.87
N ALA A 82 -1.62 -1.60 -5.54
CA ALA A 82 -1.95 -2.14 -4.24
C ALA A 82 -2.86 -3.36 -4.40
N ARG A 83 -2.80 -4.27 -3.43
CA ARG A 83 -3.70 -5.42 -3.32
C ARG A 83 -4.35 -5.42 -1.95
N TRP A 84 -5.59 -5.86 -1.88
CA TRP A 84 -6.35 -5.96 -0.62
C TRP A 84 -7.34 -7.11 -0.68
N ILE A 85 -7.87 -7.48 0.49
CA ILE A 85 -9.02 -8.38 0.63
C ILE A 85 -10.31 -7.57 0.65
N ALA A 86 -11.16 -7.77 -0.35
CA ALA A 86 -12.46 -7.12 -0.40
C ALA A 86 -13.39 -7.62 0.72
N GLY A 87 -14.15 -6.71 1.33
CA GLY A 87 -15.11 -7.04 2.37
C GLY A 87 -16.05 -5.87 2.71
N GLY A 88 -17.27 -6.17 3.13
CA GLY A 88 -18.28 -5.14 3.43
C GLY A 88 -17.89 -4.17 4.55
N ASN A 89 -16.98 -4.59 5.43
CA ASN A 89 -16.42 -3.83 6.53
C ASN A 89 -15.06 -3.18 6.20
N ARG A 90 -14.66 -3.01 4.93
CA ARG A 90 -13.40 -2.33 4.56
C ARG A 90 -13.58 -0.83 4.28
N SER A 91 -12.48 -0.07 4.26
CA SER A 91 -12.54 1.37 3.94
C SER A 91 -12.90 1.61 2.47
N THR A 92 -13.77 2.57 2.22
CA THR A 92 -14.09 3.05 0.85
C THR A 92 -13.12 4.12 0.36
N ALA A 93 -12.25 4.62 1.24
CA ALA A 93 -11.36 5.76 0.97
C ALA A 93 -9.99 5.54 1.62
N ALA A 94 -9.46 4.32 1.56
CA ALA A 94 -8.12 4.01 2.03
C ALA A 94 -7.10 4.88 1.27
N ARG A 95 -6.24 5.60 1.98
CA ARG A 95 -5.33 6.60 1.43
C ARG A 95 -3.91 6.05 1.35
N TYR A 96 -3.31 6.13 0.17
CA TYR A 96 -1.96 5.68 -0.16
C TYR A 96 -1.09 6.88 -0.52
N GLN A 97 -0.25 7.32 0.40
CA GLN A 97 0.66 8.45 0.21
C GLN A 97 2.03 7.94 -0.22
N VAL A 98 2.58 8.47 -1.31
CA VAL A 98 3.82 7.99 -1.90
C VAL A 98 4.92 9.03 -1.69
N PHE A 99 6.07 8.57 -1.21
CA PHE A 99 7.24 9.38 -0.90
C PHE A 99 8.46 8.90 -1.69
N ASP A 100 9.28 9.86 -2.09
CA ASP A 100 10.60 9.71 -2.71
C ASP A 100 11.62 10.36 -1.77
N GLY A 101 12.31 9.54 -0.98
CA GLY A 101 12.97 9.96 0.25
C GLY A 101 11.95 10.55 1.23
N THR A 102 12.15 11.80 1.63
CA THR A 102 11.22 12.56 2.47
C THR A 102 10.20 13.37 1.67
N THR A 103 10.31 13.40 0.34
CA THR A 103 9.48 14.23 -0.55
C THR A 103 8.18 13.52 -0.89
N SER A 104 7.04 14.12 -0.58
CA SER A 104 5.74 13.61 -1.04
C SER A 104 5.61 13.75 -2.57
N ARG A 105 5.25 12.66 -3.24
CA ARG A 105 5.07 12.59 -4.70
C ARG A 105 3.60 12.46 -5.12
N GLY A 106 2.73 12.02 -4.22
CA GLY A 106 1.32 11.86 -4.55
C GLY A 106 0.52 11.19 -3.45
N THR A 107 -0.79 11.26 -3.59
CA THR A 107 -1.74 10.55 -2.73
C THR A 107 -2.82 9.95 -3.61
N PHE A 108 -3.07 8.66 -3.42
CA PHE A 108 -4.11 7.91 -4.12
C PHE A 108 -5.13 7.38 -3.11
N THR A 109 -6.36 7.15 -3.56
CA THR A 109 -7.41 6.54 -2.74
C THR A 109 -7.94 5.29 -3.42
N ALA A 110 -8.30 4.27 -2.62
CA ALA A 110 -8.95 3.07 -3.11
C ALA A 110 -10.14 2.66 -2.25
N ASN A 111 -11.16 2.12 -2.91
CA ASN A 111 -12.27 1.45 -2.23
C ASN A 111 -11.87 -0.02 -1.98
N GLN A 112 -11.53 -0.34 -0.74
CA GLN A 112 -11.15 -1.70 -0.34
C GLN A 112 -12.35 -2.64 -0.13
N LYS A 113 -13.60 -2.18 -0.33
CA LYS A 113 -14.77 -3.06 -0.28
C LYS A 113 -14.94 -3.91 -1.54
N THR A 114 -14.37 -3.48 -2.65
CA THR A 114 -14.51 -4.13 -3.96
C THR A 114 -13.13 -4.45 -4.53
N ASP A 115 -13.07 -5.16 -5.66
CA ASP A 115 -11.85 -5.30 -6.47
C ASP A 115 -10.64 -5.95 -5.76
N GLY A 116 -10.86 -6.62 -4.62
CA GLY A 116 -9.82 -7.32 -3.88
C GLY A 116 -9.34 -8.60 -4.58
N GLY A 117 -8.30 -9.22 -4.03
CA GLY A 117 -7.73 -10.47 -4.56
C GLY A 117 -6.99 -10.31 -5.89
N ALA A 118 -6.72 -9.09 -6.33
CA ALA A 118 -5.92 -8.77 -7.51
C ALA A 118 -5.12 -7.48 -7.30
N TRP A 119 -4.08 -7.32 -8.10
CA TRP A 119 -3.27 -6.11 -8.17
C TRP A 119 -4.03 -4.96 -8.83
N ARG A 120 -4.12 -3.83 -8.15
CA ARG A 120 -4.82 -2.64 -8.64
C ARG A 120 -3.84 -1.48 -8.74
N ARG A 121 -3.68 -0.96 -9.96
CA ARG A 121 -2.93 0.28 -10.20
C ARG A 121 -3.68 1.46 -9.60
N LEU A 122 -3.03 2.15 -8.68
CA LEU A 122 -3.50 3.38 -8.04
C LEU A 122 -3.15 4.62 -8.85
N GLY A 123 -1.95 4.63 -9.44
CA GLY A 123 -1.44 5.77 -10.22
C GLY A 123 0.04 5.60 -10.53
N CYS A 124 0.71 6.65 -11.01
CA CYS A 124 2.17 6.63 -11.17
C CYS A 124 2.76 7.96 -10.71
N VAL A 125 4.00 7.93 -10.23
CA VAL A 125 4.76 9.08 -9.74
C VAL A 125 6.15 9.08 -10.33
N VAL A 126 6.86 10.20 -10.24
CA VAL A 126 8.30 10.24 -10.55
C VAL A 126 9.09 9.95 -9.29
N LEU A 127 9.98 8.94 -9.35
CA LEU A 127 10.95 8.63 -8.30
C LEU A 127 12.37 8.94 -8.79
N THR A 128 13.27 9.23 -7.85
CA THR A 128 14.64 9.66 -8.14
C THR A 128 15.63 8.57 -7.77
N ALA A 129 16.59 8.29 -8.66
CA ALA A 129 17.68 7.38 -8.36
C ALA A 129 18.47 7.83 -7.12
N GLY A 130 18.88 6.88 -6.29
CA GLY A 130 19.61 7.11 -5.04
C GLY A 130 18.71 7.32 -3.82
N ASN A 131 17.43 7.64 -4.00
CA ASN A 131 16.46 7.71 -2.90
C ASN A 131 15.84 6.35 -2.61
N THR A 132 15.42 6.12 -1.37
CA THR A 132 14.43 5.09 -1.06
C THR A 132 13.02 5.62 -1.32
N SER A 133 12.08 4.74 -1.67
CA SER A 133 10.67 5.08 -1.81
C SER A 133 9.86 4.54 -0.63
N GLU A 134 8.77 5.22 -0.30
CA GLU A 134 7.84 4.76 0.73
C GLU A 134 6.40 4.97 0.33
N VAL A 135 5.54 4.00 0.65
CA VAL A 135 4.08 4.17 0.62
C VAL A 135 3.54 4.09 2.04
N ARG A 136 2.74 5.08 2.42
CA ARG A 136 1.98 5.09 3.69
C ARG A 136 0.52 4.84 3.40
N LEU A 137 -0.03 3.82 4.05
CA LEU A 137 -1.45 3.53 4.07
C LEU A 137 -2.07 4.07 5.36
N SER A 138 -3.16 4.83 5.24
CA SER A 138 -3.97 5.31 6.37
C SER A 138 -5.46 5.40 6.02
N ASP A 139 -6.33 5.37 7.02
CA ASP A 139 -7.75 5.73 6.84
C ASP A 139 -7.95 7.17 7.32
N THR A 140 -8.52 7.98 6.45
CA THR A 140 -8.90 9.38 6.77
C THR A 140 -10.33 9.67 6.33
N GLY A 141 -11.07 8.65 5.89
CA GLY A 141 -12.47 8.77 5.57
C GLY A 141 -13.30 8.46 6.81
N SER A 142 -13.50 9.45 7.68
CA SER A 142 -14.63 9.45 8.62
C SER A 142 -15.96 9.48 7.88
#